data_AF-A0A969D6I0-F1
#
_entry.id   AF-A0A969D6I0-F1
#
_cell.length_a   1.000
_cell.length_b   1.000
_cell.length_c   1.000
_cell.angle_alpha   90.00
_cell.angle_beta   90.00
_cell.angle_gamma   90.00
#
_symmetry.space_group_name_H-M   'P 1'
#
loop_
_entity.id
_entity.type
_entity.pdbx_description
1 polymer ?
#
loop_
_entity_poly.entity_id
_entity_poly.type
_entity_poly.pdbx_seq_one_letter_code
_entity_poly.pdbx_strand_id
1 'polypeptide(L)'
;MFWLENTVPLAYREALRQGALIWNEAFEQAGFEGAIEVQQMPDDADWDPADVRYNTIRWSDSLGSGILGVGQSRANPLTGEILDADIVIDANVVRGFQQQYQTRGLDNFPAAEGYLQLCGQRSQAWYVQWLSMQAFGQQAFEQANLSQPQLPESHCADYLNSQHTAFGALALSAMPHLAASQLETYIQQHLVALAAHEVGHTLGLRHNFAGSLLLAPEQLNNTELTAKEGLLSSVMDYFPPNIAPPGVQQGDFFPTRVGAYDRWAIEYGYRSVTPSPLRWEEQQSLEQVAARSSLPEMGYALAYATDEDIVNEIDPEASAWDLSNDPLAFAQWQLDNAQSVWQRLNRLSVNRGEGYGSLRRRVDLVFNYFRSNTATLTTYVGGQRFRRLNPWGTIGVGLSQRPNQTPLEPIPAAKQRQALQVLNQRIFAPDAFQFSPQLLNQLPPDRWRHWGASSTSASLDYPIYERVLSVQGQALSDLLFADRLARVRDLEFKSNSEDVLTIAEVFESVYQGIWSEIAHEKPDAGPTAE
;
A
#
# COMPACT_ATOMS: atom_id res chain seq x y z
N MET A 1 20.96 2.84 -22.15
CA MET A 1 21.40 4.19 -21.70
C MET A 1 20.17 5.05 -21.47
N PHE A 2 20.07 5.70 -20.31
CA PHE A 2 19.09 6.72 -19.95
C PHE A 2 19.78 8.08 -19.80
N TRP A 3 19.09 9.16 -20.18
CA TRP A 3 19.52 10.53 -19.90
C TRP A 3 18.69 11.11 -18.77
N LEU A 4 19.35 11.60 -17.73
CA LEU A 4 18.72 12.37 -16.68
C LEU A 4 18.54 13.80 -17.17
N GLU A 5 17.30 14.28 -17.24
CA GLU A 5 16.97 15.61 -17.75
C GLU A 5 17.75 16.70 -16.99
N ASN A 6 18.21 17.72 -17.71
CA ASN A 6 19.00 18.82 -17.12
C ASN A 6 18.19 19.70 -16.15
N THR A 7 16.85 19.66 -16.22
CA THR A 7 15.94 20.36 -15.30
C THR A 7 15.83 19.70 -13.93
N VAL A 8 16.27 18.44 -13.77
CA VAL A 8 16.29 17.74 -12.48
C VAL A 8 17.15 18.52 -11.48
N PRO A 9 16.62 18.90 -10.29
CA PRO A 9 17.39 19.60 -9.28
C PRO A 9 18.62 18.81 -8.83
N LEU A 10 19.77 19.48 -8.68
CA LEU A 10 21.06 18.85 -8.34
C LEU A 10 20.99 17.92 -7.13
N ALA A 11 20.21 18.30 -6.10
CA ALA A 11 20.07 17.52 -4.87
C ALA A 11 19.41 16.14 -5.06
N TYR A 12 18.68 15.93 -6.16
CA TYR A 12 17.91 14.70 -6.42
C TYR A 12 18.49 13.86 -7.55
N ARG A 13 19.45 14.40 -8.30
CA ARG A 13 20.03 13.72 -9.47
C ARG A 13 20.66 12.38 -9.10
N GLU A 14 21.30 12.29 -7.94
CA GLU A 14 21.95 11.06 -7.50
C GLU A 14 20.94 9.98 -7.12
N ALA A 15 19.85 10.31 -6.40
CA ALA A 15 18.81 9.34 -6.08
C ALA A 15 18.12 8.77 -7.32
N LEU A 16 17.76 9.62 -8.28
CA LEU A 16 17.13 9.16 -9.52
C LEU A 16 18.09 8.30 -10.36
N ARG A 17 19.37 8.69 -10.42
CA ARG A 17 20.43 7.90 -11.05
C ARG A 17 20.57 6.54 -10.38
N GLN A 18 20.61 6.49 -9.05
CA GLN A 18 20.70 5.25 -8.29
C GLN A 18 19.49 4.35 -8.56
N GLY A 19 18.26 4.88 -8.51
CA GLY A 19 17.05 4.10 -8.78
C GLY A 19 17.03 3.42 -10.15
N ALA A 20 17.66 4.01 -11.17
CA ALA A 20 17.87 3.33 -12.44
C ALA A 20 19.01 2.31 -12.41
N LEU A 21 20.14 2.67 -11.78
CA LEU A 21 21.34 1.82 -11.74
C LEU A 21 21.18 0.56 -10.88
N ILE A 22 20.29 0.54 -9.88
CA ILE A 22 20.09 -0.66 -9.04
C ILE A 22 19.62 -1.88 -9.85
N TRP A 23 18.98 -1.68 -10.99
CA TRP A 23 18.56 -2.75 -11.88
C TRP A 23 19.74 -3.49 -12.52
N ASN A 24 20.94 -2.91 -12.55
CA ASN A 24 22.15 -3.63 -12.99
C ASN A 24 22.41 -4.88 -12.15
N GLU A 25 22.03 -4.89 -10.86
CA GLU A 25 22.15 -6.08 -10.02
C GLU A 25 21.36 -7.27 -10.63
N ALA A 26 20.18 -7.01 -11.19
CA ALA A 26 19.36 -8.02 -11.86
C ALA A 26 19.91 -8.40 -13.23
N PHE A 27 20.39 -7.43 -14.00
CA PHE A 27 20.97 -7.66 -15.33
C PHE A 27 22.30 -8.43 -15.28
N GLU A 28 23.14 -8.16 -14.28
CA GLU A 28 24.38 -8.90 -14.04
C GLU A 28 24.10 -10.38 -13.78
N GLN A 29 23.07 -10.68 -12.98
CA GLN A 29 22.60 -12.06 -12.80
C GLN A 29 22.08 -12.68 -14.11
N ALA A 30 21.45 -11.88 -14.97
CA ALA A 30 21.00 -12.31 -16.30
C ALA A 30 22.14 -12.42 -17.35
N GLY A 31 23.38 -12.08 -16.97
CA GLY A 31 24.58 -12.20 -17.82
C GLY A 31 24.98 -10.94 -18.57
N PHE A 32 24.45 -9.77 -18.20
CA PHE A 32 24.79 -8.48 -18.80
C PHE A 32 25.54 -7.60 -17.80
N GLU A 33 26.75 -7.17 -18.17
CA GLU A 33 27.51 -6.20 -17.38
C GLU A 33 27.12 -4.77 -17.78
N GLY A 34 26.72 -3.94 -16.81
CA GLY A 34 26.40 -2.54 -17.06
C GLY A 34 25.27 -2.30 -18.07
N ALA A 35 24.24 -3.15 -18.06
CA ALA A 35 23.11 -3.06 -19.00
C ALA A 35 22.43 -1.68 -18.99
N ILE A 36 22.34 -1.06 -17.81
CA ILE A 36 21.80 0.27 -17.61
C ILE A 36 22.94 1.24 -17.29
N GLU A 37 23.05 2.25 -18.13
CA GLU A 37 23.90 3.42 -17.91
C GLU A 37 23.00 4.65 -17.84
N VAL A 38 23.28 5.53 -16.89
CA VAL A 38 22.61 6.82 -16.76
C VAL A 38 23.62 7.92 -17.06
N GLN A 39 23.29 8.84 -17.95
CA GLN A 39 24.10 10.01 -18.26
C GLN A 39 23.36 11.28 -17.91
N GLN A 40 24.08 12.35 -17.59
CA GLN A 40 23.45 13.66 -17.39
C GLN A 40 23.22 14.30 -18.75
N MET A 41 21.97 14.70 -19.05
CA MET A 41 21.67 15.51 -20.23
C MET A 41 22.47 16.82 -20.15
N PRO A 42 23.23 17.20 -21.19
CA PRO A 42 23.92 18.48 -21.24
C PRO A 42 22.96 19.67 -21.19
N ASP A 43 23.39 20.79 -20.61
CA ASP A 43 22.58 22.02 -20.57
C ASP A 43 22.42 22.66 -21.97
N ASP A 44 23.32 22.32 -22.90
CA ASP A 44 23.36 22.79 -24.30
C ASP A 44 22.84 21.76 -25.31
N ALA A 45 22.16 20.70 -24.84
CA ALA A 45 21.54 19.70 -25.70
C ALA A 45 20.52 20.34 -26.67
N ASP A 46 20.57 19.96 -27.95
CA ASP A 46 19.73 20.47 -29.03
C ASP A 46 18.50 19.60 -29.34
N TRP A 47 18.24 18.61 -28.49
CA TRP A 47 17.14 17.65 -28.59
C TRP A 47 16.19 17.75 -27.38
N ASP A 48 14.92 17.40 -27.60
CA ASP A 48 13.87 17.46 -26.58
C ASP A 48 13.93 16.21 -25.68
N PRO A 49 13.80 16.31 -24.35
CA PRO A 49 13.73 15.15 -23.47
C PRO A 49 12.62 14.14 -23.83
N ALA A 50 11.57 14.54 -24.54
CA ALA A 50 10.50 13.67 -25.04
C ALA A 50 10.80 13.05 -26.41
N ASP A 51 12.02 13.20 -26.93
CA ASP A 51 12.43 12.66 -28.23
C ASP A 51 12.67 11.15 -28.12
N VAL A 52 11.87 10.38 -28.86
CA VAL A 52 11.85 8.90 -28.94
C VAL A 52 13.22 8.24 -29.25
N ARG A 53 14.22 9.01 -29.65
CA ARG A 53 15.58 8.51 -29.89
C ARG A 53 16.38 8.34 -28.60
N TYR A 54 15.91 8.89 -27.49
CA TYR A 54 16.62 8.92 -26.21
C TYR A 54 15.71 8.44 -25.09
N ASN A 55 16.14 7.42 -24.35
CA ASN A 55 15.46 7.10 -23.11
C ASN A 55 15.77 8.18 -22.08
N THR A 56 14.76 8.74 -21.42
CA THR A 56 14.96 9.86 -20.50
C THR A 56 14.29 9.65 -19.15
N ILE A 57 14.92 10.17 -18.10
CA ILE A 57 14.32 10.37 -16.78
C ILE A 57 14.07 11.87 -16.64
N ARG A 58 12.80 12.23 -16.71
CA ARG A 58 12.31 13.60 -16.82
C ARG A 58 11.79 14.12 -15.50
N TRP A 59 11.89 15.43 -15.33
CA TRP A 59 11.41 16.13 -14.16
C TRP A 59 10.22 17.02 -14.52
N SER A 60 9.02 16.57 -14.15
CA SER A 60 7.79 17.33 -14.38
C SER A 60 7.53 18.27 -13.22
N ASP A 61 7.28 19.55 -13.51
CA ASP A 61 6.75 20.51 -12.55
C ASP A 61 5.27 20.79 -12.83
N SER A 62 4.41 19.81 -12.55
CA SER A 62 2.98 19.99 -12.72
C SER A 62 2.36 20.71 -11.52
N LEU A 63 1.33 21.52 -11.77
CA LEU A 63 0.51 22.12 -10.72
C LEU A 63 -0.66 21.19 -10.41
N GLY A 64 -0.52 20.33 -9.39
CA GLY A 64 -1.62 19.56 -8.82
C GLY A 64 -2.10 18.35 -9.64
N SER A 65 -1.20 17.67 -10.38
CA SER A 65 -1.55 16.48 -11.16
C SER A 65 -1.96 15.28 -10.30
N GLY A 66 -1.46 15.22 -9.04
CA GLY A 66 -1.58 14.05 -8.17
C GLY A 66 -0.59 12.93 -8.51
N ILE A 67 -0.04 12.92 -9.72
CA ILE A 67 0.88 11.89 -10.25
C ILE A 67 2.22 11.97 -9.53
N LEU A 68 2.72 10.81 -9.08
CA LEU A 68 4.05 10.68 -8.47
C LEU A 68 5.13 10.44 -9.53
N GLY A 69 4.92 9.41 -10.35
CA GLY A 69 5.80 8.98 -11.42
C GLY A 69 5.02 8.25 -12.51
N VAL A 70 5.58 8.21 -13.72
CA VAL A 70 5.08 7.37 -14.81
C VAL A 70 6.26 6.87 -15.65
N GLY A 71 6.41 5.56 -15.76
CA GLY A 71 7.37 4.87 -16.61
C GLY A 71 6.69 4.34 -17.87
N GLN A 72 6.69 5.15 -18.93
CA GLN A 72 6.14 4.73 -20.21
C GLN A 72 7.22 4.13 -21.10
N SER A 73 6.86 3.14 -21.90
CA SER A 73 7.72 2.60 -22.94
C SER A 73 6.97 2.43 -24.24
N ARG A 74 7.71 2.49 -25.36
CA ARG A 74 7.18 2.21 -26.69
C ARG A 74 7.80 0.93 -27.19
N ALA A 75 6.97 -0.10 -27.30
CA ALA A 75 7.38 -1.39 -27.83
C ALA A 75 7.01 -1.53 -29.31
N ASN A 76 7.86 -2.21 -30.07
CA ASN A 76 7.51 -2.69 -31.40
C ASN A 76 6.39 -3.74 -31.27
N PRO A 77 5.20 -3.54 -31.87
CA PRO A 77 4.06 -4.43 -31.68
C PRO A 77 4.24 -5.82 -32.33
N LEU A 78 5.24 -6.00 -33.21
CA LEU A 78 5.52 -7.27 -33.87
C LEU A 78 6.56 -8.11 -33.13
N THR A 79 7.54 -7.46 -32.51
CA THR A 79 8.68 -8.14 -31.87
C THR A 79 8.64 -8.09 -30.35
N GLY A 80 7.90 -7.14 -29.77
CA GLY A 80 7.92 -6.84 -28.33
C GLY A 80 9.15 -6.05 -27.89
N GLU A 81 10.08 -5.72 -28.80
CA GLU A 81 11.29 -4.95 -28.50
C GLU A 81 10.94 -3.56 -27.99
N ILE A 82 11.48 -3.19 -26.84
CA ILE A 82 11.32 -1.86 -26.25
C ILE A 82 12.27 -0.90 -26.98
N LEU A 83 11.69 0.05 -27.71
CA LEU A 83 12.43 0.99 -28.57
C LEU A 83 12.81 2.27 -27.85
N ASP A 84 11.99 2.66 -26.86
CA ASP A 84 12.03 3.95 -26.19
C ASP A 84 11.39 3.83 -24.81
N ALA A 85 11.94 4.56 -23.84
CA ALA A 85 11.55 4.58 -22.45
C ALA A 85 11.59 6.02 -21.91
N ASP A 86 10.41 6.56 -21.62
CA ASP A 86 10.20 7.91 -21.10
C ASP A 86 9.67 7.81 -19.67
N ILE A 87 10.50 8.16 -18.70
CA ILE A 87 10.14 8.20 -17.29
C ILE A 87 9.88 9.65 -16.91
N VAL A 88 8.74 9.91 -16.26
CA VAL A 88 8.42 11.23 -15.71
C VAL A 88 8.33 11.09 -14.20
N ILE A 89 9.15 11.85 -13.47
CA ILE A 89 9.07 12.00 -12.02
C ILE A 89 8.52 13.40 -11.73
N ASP A 90 7.47 13.49 -10.91
CA ASP A 90 6.84 14.76 -10.61
C ASP A 90 7.47 15.45 -9.38
N ALA A 91 7.76 16.74 -9.51
CA ALA A 91 8.33 17.56 -8.46
C ALA A 91 7.42 17.67 -7.22
N ASN A 92 6.11 17.43 -7.38
CA ASN A 92 5.17 17.39 -6.26
C ASN A 92 5.47 16.30 -5.25
N VAL A 93 6.15 15.22 -5.64
CA VAL A 93 6.62 14.18 -4.71
C VAL A 93 7.48 14.83 -3.63
N VAL A 94 8.54 15.55 -4.03
CA VAL A 94 9.47 16.17 -3.08
C VAL A 94 8.85 17.36 -2.35
N ARG A 95 8.12 18.23 -3.08
CA ARG A 95 7.43 19.35 -2.45
C ARG A 95 6.41 18.87 -1.42
N GLY A 96 5.68 17.81 -1.75
CA GLY A 96 4.73 17.14 -0.88
C GLY A 96 5.40 16.70 0.40
N PHE A 97 6.47 15.91 0.32
CA PHE A 97 7.20 15.46 1.52
C PHE A 97 7.76 16.60 2.37
N GLN A 98 8.38 17.60 1.76
CA GLN A 98 8.94 18.74 2.49
C GLN A 98 7.83 19.55 3.15
N GLN A 99 6.74 19.80 2.44
CA GLN A 99 5.57 20.49 2.97
C GLN A 99 4.95 19.67 4.10
N GLN A 100 4.63 18.39 3.87
CA GLN A 100 4.11 17.46 4.86
C GLN A 100 5.01 17.42 6.09
N TYR A 101 6.33 17.38 5.96
CA TYR A 101 7.21 17.41 7.12
C TYR A 101 7.16 18.75 7.87
N GLN A 102 7.32 19.86 7.15
CA GLN A 102 7.28 21.21 7.74
C GLN A 102 5.94 21.49 8.43
N THR A 103 4.85 21.01 7.84
CA THR A 103 3.50 21.14 8.36
C THR A 103 3.07 19.96 9.24
N ARG A 104 3.95 18.98 9.47
CA ARG A 104 3.72 17.75 10.24
C ARG A 104 2.46 16.99 9.79
N GLY A 105 2.47 16.45 8.58
CA GLY A 105 1.41 15.65 7.95
C GLY A 105 0.27 16.45 7.33
N LEU A 106 0.43 17.75 7.03
CA LEU A 106 -0.67 18.51 6.43
C LEU A 106 -0.50 18.63 4.91
N ASP A 107 -1.44 17.98 4.21
CA ASP A 107 -1.59 18.03 2.77
C ASP A 107 -2.51 19.15 2.27
N ASN A 108 -2.36 19.37 0.97
CA ASN A 108 -3.07 20.34 0.15
C ASN A 108 -4.33 19.76 -0.52
N PHE A 109 -4.68 18.49 -0.30
CA PHE A 109 -5.83 17.84 -0.93
C PHE A 109 -7.13 18.01 -0.11
N PRO A 110 -8.14 18.75 -0.62
CA PRO A 110 -9.31 19.19 0.15
C PRO A 110 -10.35 18.14 0.55
N ALA A 111 -10.19 16.84 0.27
CA ALA A 111 -11.34 15.93 0.26
C ALA A 111 -11.02 14.48 0.67
N ALA A 112 -10.45 14.28 1.86
CA ALA A 112 -10.15 12.94 2.35
C ALA A 112 -11.38 12.01 2.51
N GLU A 113 -12.54 12.56 2.87
CA GLU A 113 -13.77 11.76 3.05
C GLU A 113 -14.41 11.31 1.73
N GLY A 114 -14.37 12.14 0.69
CA GLY A 114 -14.96 11.81 -0.60
C GLY A 114 -14.08 10.89 -1.46
N TYR A 115 -12.76 11.04 -1.39
CA TYR A 115 -11.83 10.30 -2.24
C TYR A 115 -11.81 8.80 -1.94
N LEU A 116 -11.80 8.39 -0.67
CA LEU A 116 -11.85 6.96 -0.32
C LEU A 116 -13.14 6.26 -0.76
N GLN A 117 -14.27 6.99 -0.89
CA GLN A 117 -15.51 6.45 -1.46
C GLN A 117 -15.46 6.35 -2.99
N LEU A 118 -14.82 7.32 -3.66
CA LEU A 118 -14.70 7.37 -5.13
C LEU A 118 -13.59 6.46 -5.67
N CYS A 119 -12.67 6.03 -4.80
CA CYS A 119 -11.57 5.15 -5.11
C CYS A 119 -11.89 3.67 -5.11
N GLY A 120 -13.18 3.31 -5.07
CA GLY A 120 -13.61 1.93 -5.29
C GLY A 120 -13.14 0.94 -4.23
N GLN A 121 -12.51 1.38 -3.14
CA GLN A 121 -12.29 0.53 -1.97
C GLN A 121 -13.63 0.20 -1.33
N ARG A 122 -14.19 -0.86 -1.89
CA ARG A 122 -15.34 -1.69 -1.52
C ARG A 122 -16.56 -1.57 -2.41
N SER A 123 -16.98 -2.77 -2.82
CA SER A 123 -18.00 -3.16 -3.77
C SER A 123 -19.44 -2.85 -3.35
N GLN A 124 -19.71 -1.63 -2.86
CA GLN A 124 -21.08 -1.10 -2.91
C GLN A 124 -21.54 -0.92 -4.37
N ALA A 125 -20.65 -1.01 -5.36
CA ALA A 125 -20.99 -1.01 -6.78
C ALA A 125 -22.13 -1.99 -7.07
N TRP A 126 -22.05 -3.26 -6.62
CA TRP A 126 -23.10 -4.23 -6.91
C TRP A 126 -24.38 -4.01 -6.09
N TYR A 127 -24.31 -3.54 -4.84
CA TYR A 127 -25.48 -3.31 -3.99
C TYR A 127 -26.26 -2.06 -4.43
N VAL A 128 -25.55 -0.98 -4.76
CA VAL A 128 -26.11 0.22 -5.40
C VAL A 128 -26.62 -0.12 -6.80
N GLN A 129 -25.91 -0.95 -7.59
CA GLN A 129 -26.39 -1.45 -8.89
C GLN A 129 -27.67 -2.29 -8.75
N TRP A 130 -27.75 -3.18 -7.77
CA TRP A 130 -28.91 -4.01 -7.51
C TRP A 130 -30.12 -3.19 -7.07
N LEU A 131 -29.94 -2.24 -6.14
CA LEU A 131 -31.00 -1.30 -5.74
C LEU A 131 -31.45 -0.42 -6.92
N SER A 132 -30.52 0.03 -7.77
CA SER A 132 -30.81 0.82 -8.98
C SER A 132 -31.56 0.01 -10.04
N MET A 133 -31.22 -1.27 -10.20
CA MET A 133 -31.94 -2.21 -11.07
C MET A 133 -33.37 -2.44 -10.58
N GLN A 134 -33.59 -2.53 -9.26
CA GLN A 134 -34.92 -2.69 -8.68
C GLN A 134 -35.76 -1.41 -8.77
N ALA A 135 -35.15 -0.24 -8.61
CA ALA A 135 -35.84 1.05 -8.60
C ALA A 135 -36.12 1.62 -10.01
N PHE A 136 -35.26 1.37 -11.00
CA PHE A 136 -35.27 2.10 -12.28
C PHE A 136 -35.11 1.25 -13.56
N GLY A 137 -34.94 -0.07 -13.45
CA GLY A 137 -34.83 -0.98 -14.60
C GLY A 137 -33.55 -0.83 -15.45
N GLN A 138 -33.47 -1.54 -16.58
CA GLN A 138 -32.26 -1.63 -17.42
C GLN A 138 -31.72 -0.28 -17.94
N GLN A 139 -32.54 0.76 -18.07
CA GLN A 139 -32.08 2.07 -18.55
C GLN A 139 -31.20 2.82 -17.53
N ALA A 140 -31.30 2.52 -16.23
CA ALA A 140 -30.43 3.11 -15.22
C ALA A 140 -28.99 2.56 -15.27
N PHE A 141 -28.78 1.39 -15.89
CA PHE A 141 -27.46 0.80 -16.08
C PHE A 141 -26.57 1.66 -16.98
N GLU A 142 -27.13 2.18 -18.09
CA GLU A 142 -26.38 3.03 -19.03
C GLU A 142 -26.11 4.42 -18.44
N GLN A 143 -27.01 4.95 -17.59
CA GLN A 143 -26.82 6.26 -16.95
C GLN A 143 -25.91 6.20 -15.72
N ALA A 144 -26.00 5.16 -14.88
CA ALA A 144 -25.19 5.04 -13.66
C ALA A 144 -23.69 4.84 -13.95
N ASN A 145 -23.34 4.15 -15.05
CA ASN A 145 -21.95 4.02 -15.50
C ASN A 145 -21.37 5.34 -16.06
N LEU A 146 -22.22 6.29 -16.45
CA LEU A 146 -21.80 7.60 -16.98
C LEU A 146 -21.73 8.69 -15.90
N SER A 147 -22.22 8.44 -14.67
CA SER A 147 -22.40 9.48 -13.65
C SER A 147 -21.81 9.18 -12.27
N GLN A 148 -21.17 8.04 -12.04
CA GLN A 148 -20.26 7.88 -10.90
C GLN A 148 -18.86 8.28 -11.38
N PRO A 149 -18.29 9.41 -10.94
CA PRO A 149 -16.90 9.70 -11.22
C PRO A 149 -16.05 8.75 -10.35
N GLN A 150 -15.93 7.48 -10.75
CA GLN A 150 -14.81 6.69 -10.27
C GLN A 150 -13.56 7.41 -10.75
N LEU A 151 -12.76 7.85 -9.79
CA LEU A 151 -11.46 8.40 -10.12
C LEU A 151 -10.65 7.27 -10.79
N PRO A 152 -9.86 7.56 -11.83
CA PRO A 152 -8.94 6.58 -12.37
C PRO A 152 -8.12 5.94 -11.24
N GLU A 153 -7.87 4.64 -11.33
CA GLU A 153 -7.14 3.84 -10.33
C GLU A 153 -5.81 4.51 -9.89
N SER A 154 -5.11 5.16 -10.83
CA SER A 154 -3.90 5.94 -10.57
C SER A 154 -4.12 7.08 -9.56
N HIS A 155 -5.21 7.85 -9.68
CA HIS A 155 -5.53 8.94 -8.73
C HIS A 155 -5.78 8.42 -7.31
N CYS A 156 -6.20 7.17 -7.17
CA CYS A 156 -6.49 6.56 -5.88
C CYS A 156 -5.25 6.00 -5.22
N ALA A 157 -4.38 5.34 -5.99
CA ALA A 157 -3.05 4.98 -5.56
C ALA A 157 -2.26 6.23 -5.10
N ASP A 158 -2.28 7.31 -5.89
CA ASP A 158 -1.63 8.58 -5.56
C ASP A 158 -2.17 9.19 -4.25
N TYR A 159 -3.49 9.19 -4.06
CA TYR A 159 -4.12 9.70 -2.85
C TYR A 159 -3.71 8.89 -1.62
N LEU A 160 -3.78 7.56 -1.70
CA LEU A 160 -3.38 6.67 -0.61
C LEU A 160 -1.90 6.83 -0.30
N ASN A 161 -1.03 6.90 -1.32
CA ASN A 161 0.38 7.21 -1.14
C ASN A 161 0.55 8.51 -0.34
N SER A 162 -0.12 9.59 -0.75
CA SER A 162 -0.05 10.88 -0.05
C SER A 162 -0.46 10.77 1.42
N GLN A 163 -1.47 9.96 1.75
CA GLN A 163 -1.87 9.73 3.15
C GLN A 163 -0.79 8.97 3.93
N HIS A 164 -0.23 7.89 3.36
CA HIS A 164 0.82 7.10 3.99
C HIS A 164 2.11 7.91 4.19
N THR A 165 2.48 8.73 3.20
CA THR A 165 3.64 9.62 3.29
C THR A 165 3.43 10.77 4.25
N ALA A 166 2.24 11.39 4.26
CA ALA A 166 1.89 12.43 5.22
C ALA A 166 1.92 11.88 6.65
N PHE A 167 1.43 10.66 6.88
CA PHE A 167 1.55 10.00 8.17
C PHE A 167 3.02 9.75 8.54
N GLY A 168 3.84 9.25 7.61
CA GLY A 168 5.29 9.10 7.81
C GLY A 168 5.97 10.41 8.21
N ALA A 169 5.64 11.52 7.55
CA ALA A 169 6.16 12.84 7.88
C ALA A 169 5.68 13.35 9.26
N LEU A 170 4.41 13.10 9.60
CA LEU A 170 3.89 13.39 10.94
C LEU A 170 4.61 12.55 12.00
N ALA A 171 4.80 11.26 11.76
CA ALA A 171 5.53 10.35 12.63
C ALA A 171 6.97 10.84 12.86
N LEU A 172 7.72 11.18 11.80
CA LEU A 172 9.07 11.76 11.88
C LEU A 172 9.14 13.03 12.75
N SER A 173 8.05 13.81 12.80
CA SER A 173 7.99 15.04 13.59
C SER A 173 7.50 14.85 15.03
N ALA A 174 6.79 13.74 15.31
CA ALA A 174 6.05 13.53 16.55
C ALA A 174 6.68 12.45 17.44
N MET A 175 7.31 11.43 16.85
CA MET A 175 7.84 10.26 17.55
C MET A 175 9.28 10.51 18.01
N PRO A 176 9.61 10.36 19.31
CA PRO A 176 10.91 10.76 19.85
C PRO A 176 12.12 9.98 19.32
N HIS A 177 11.94 8.75 18.86
CA HIS A 177 13.00 7.92 18.28
C HIS A 177 13.29 8.24 16.82
N LEU A 178 12.48 9.11 16.19
CA LEU A 178 12.70 9.62 14.86
C LEU A 178 13.28 11.04 14.93
N ALA A 179 14.32 11.29 14.15
CA ALA A 179 15.07 12.55 14.16
C ALA A 179 14.78 13.39 12.90
N ALA A 180 14.78 14.71 13.06
CA ALA A 180 14.61 15.65 11.95
C ALA A 180 15.67 15.49 10.84
N SER A 181 16.88 15.05 11.20
CA SER A 181 17.95 14.74 10.25
C SER A 181 17.61 13.60 9.29
N GLN A 182 16.60 12.79 9.60
CA GLN A 182 16.18 11.66 8.76
C GLN A 182 15.26 12.06 7.60
N LEU A 183 14.76 13.31 7.56
CA LEU A 183 13.91 13.77 6.46
C LEU A 183 14.60 13.68 5.10
N GLU A 184 15.88 14.05 5.04
CA GLU A 184 16.65 13.97 3.80
C GLU A 184 16.77 12.52 3.35
N THR A 185 17.15 11.61 4.25
CA THR A 185 17.18 10.16 3.97
C THR A 185 15.82 9.65 3.50
N TYR A 186 14.74 10.05 4.16
CA TYR A 186 13.37 9.68 3.81
C TYR A 186 13.02 10.07 2.36
N ILE A 187 13.32 11.32 1.96
CA ILE A 187 13.07 11.81 0.60
C ILE A 187 13.97 11.11 -0.41
N GLN A 188 15.27 10.97 -0.12
CA GLN A 188 16.22 10.35 -1.05
C GLN A 188 15.90 8.88 -1.29
N GLN A 189 15.60 8.11 -0.23
CA GLN A 189 15.20 6.70 -0.37
C GLN A 189 13.88 6.56 -1.15
N HIS A 190 12.91 7.45 -0.93
CA HIS A 190 11.68 7.43 -1.72
C HIS A 190 11.94 7.67 -3.21
N LEU A 191 12.80 8.64 -3.55
CA LEU A 191 13.14 8.94 -4.94
C LEU A 191 13.89 7.78 -5.62
N VAL A 192 14.79 7.09 -4.89
CA VAL A 192 15.43 5.86 -5.37
C VAL A 192 14.36 4.80 -5.67
N ALA A 193 13.45 4.55 -4.73
CA ALA A 193 12.40 3.56 -4.87
C ALA A 193 11.44 3.87 -6.03
N LEU A 194 10.99 5.13 -6.14
CA LEU A 194 10.10 5.57 -7.21
C LEU A 194 10.78 5.47 -8.58
N ALA A 195 12.01 5.97 -8.72
CA ALA A 195 12.75 5.85 -9.98
C ALA A 195 12.97 4.38 -10.36
N ALA A 196 13.26 3.52 -9.40
CA ALA A 196 13.39 2.08 -9.64
C ALA A 196 12.08 1.44 -10.12
N HIS A 197 10.95 1.80 -9.50
CA HIS A 197 9.63 1.34 -9.89
C HIS A 197 9.31 1.73 -11.34
N GLU A 198 9.49 3.01 -11.69
CA GLU A 198 9.21 3.47 -13.05
C GLU A 198 10.15 2.85 -14.08
N VAL A 199 11.44 2.67 -13.75
CA VAL A 199 12.37 1.93 -14.61
C VAL A 199 11.89 0.50 -14.81
N GLY A 200 11.39 -0.18 -13.77
CA GLY A 200 10.82 -1.52 -13.88
C GLY A 200 9.69 -1.60 -14.92
N HIS A 201 8.78 -0.63 -14.96
CA HIS A 201 7.77 -0.54 -16.02
C HIS A 201 8.39 -0.39 -17.41
N THR A 202 9.43 0.43 -17.55
CA THR A 202 10.15 0.56 -18.83
C THR A 202 10.88 -0.70 -19.25
N LEU A 203 11.14 -1.62 -18.32
CA LEU A 203 11.69 -2.96 -18.58
C LEU A 203 10.61 -4.02 -18.83
N GLY A 204 9.33 -3.61 -18.88
CA GLY A 204 8.19 -4.49 -19.18
C GLY A 204 7.60 -5.19 -17.95
N LEU A 205 7.96 -4.78 -16.73
CA LEU A 205 7.42 -5.36 -15.51
C LEU A 205 6.08 -4.69 -15.16
N ARG A 206 5.13 -5.51 -14.72
CA ARG A 206 3.87 -5.06 -14.12
C ARG A 206 4.05 -4.87 -12.61
N HIS A 207 3.06 -4.25 -11.98
CA HIS A 207 2.97 -4.24 -10.53
C HIS A 207 3.02 -5.66 -9.94
N ASN A 208 3.58 -5.75 -8.73
CA ASN A 208 3.60 -6.97 -7.94
C ASN A 208 3.21 -6.67 -6.49
N PHE A 209 1.92 -6.83 -6.16
CA PHE A 209 1.35 -6.60 -4.82
C PHE A 209 1.61 -7.71 -3.80
N ALA A 210 2.51 -8.64 -4.13
CA ALA A 210 3.07 -9.61 -3.19
C ALA A 210 4.56 -9.31 -2.91
N GLY A 211 5.05 -8.15 -3.38
CA GLY A 211 6.42 -7.67 -3.23
C GLY A 211 6.79 -7.42 -1.76
N SER A 212 5.82 -6.97 -0.97
CA SER A 212 5.92 -6.65 0.45
C SER A 212 6.14 -7.86 1.38
N LEU A 213 5.86 -9.08 0.89
CA LEU A 213 5.87 -10.31 1.70
C LEU A 213 7.27 -10.90 1.96
N LEU A 214 8.36 -10.20 1.62
CA LEU A 214 9.71 -10.76 1.74
C LEU A 214 10.13 -10.96 3.20
N LEU A 215 9.99 -9.92 4.02
CA LEU A 215 10.53 -9.85 5.37
C LEU A 215 9.45 -10.01 6.43
N ALA A 216 9.79 -10.65 7.56
CA ALA A 216 8.95 -10.62 8.75
C ALA A 216 8.95 -9.23 9.40
N PRO A 217 7.94 -8.87 10.22
CA PRO A 217 7.88 -7.55 10.84
C PRO A 217 9.17 -7.19 11.59
N GLU A 218 9.73 -8.11 12.37
CA GLU A 218 10.92 -7.91 13.19
C GLU A 218 12.20 -7.69 12.38
N GLN A 219 12.16 -8.02 11.08
CA GLN A 219 13.28 -7.92 10.16
C GLN A 219 13.30 -6.58 9.40
N LEU A 220 12.17 -5.88 9.31
CA LEU A 220 12.02 -4.65 8.51
C LEU A 220 13.01 -3.54 8.88
N ASN A 221 13.44 -3.51 10.15
CA ASN A 221 14.33 -2.47 10.67
C ASN A 221 15.80 -2.93 10.79
N ASN A 222 16.13 -4.12 10.28
CA ASN A 222 17.51 -4.60 10.22
C ASN A 222 18.18 -4.14 8.92
N THR A 223 18.95 -3.06 9.00
CA THR A 223 19.63 -2.46 7.83
C THR A 223 20.67 -3.37 7.19
N GLU A 224 21.29 -4.29 7.94
CA GLU A 224 22.23 -5.26 7.36
C GLU A 224 21.49 -6.28 6.49
N LEU A 225 20.29 -6.68 6.91
CA LEU A 225 19.44 -7.59 6.17
C LEU A 225 18.82 -6.92 4.95
N THR A 226 18.24 -5.72 5.09
CA THR A 226 17.65 -4.97 3.95
C THR A 226 18.72 -4.61 2.91
N ALA A 227 19.96 -4.32 3.34
CA ALA A 227 21.09 -4.14 2.43
C ALA A 227 21.48 -5.44 1.69
N LYS A 228 21.28 -6.63 2.31
CA LYS A 228 21.66 -7.94 1.75
C LYS A 228 20.56 -8.65 0.96
N GLU A 229 19.29 -8.47 1.29
CA GLU A 229 18.17 -9.19 0.64
C GLU A 229 17.21 -8.24 -0.10
N GLY A 230 17.19 -6.97 0.28
CA GLY A 230 16.16 -5.99 -0.11
C GLY A 230 15.09 -5.84 0.98
N LEU A 231 14.42 -4.69 1.00
CA LEU A 231 13.24 -4.49 1.85
C LEU A 231 12.00 -5.22 1.29
N LEU A 232 11.97 -5.43 -0.02
CA LEU A 232 10.88 -6.04 -0.79
C LEU A 232 11.43 -7.15 -1.68
N SER A 233 10.59 -8.11 -2.04
CA SER A 233 10.89 -9.08 -3.11
C SER A 233 10.76 -8.43 -4.49
N SER A 234 9.92 -7.41 -4.64
CA SER A 234 9.80 -6.60 -5.85
C SER A 234 9.62 -5.13 -5.54
N VAL A 235 10.38 -4.25 -6.22
CA VAL A 235 10.14 -2.80 -6.18
C VAL A 235 8.87 -2.37 -6.92
N MET A 236 8.22 -3.30 -7.63
CA MET A 236 6.98 -3.08 -8.36
C MET A 236 5.72 -3.12 -7.48
N ASP A 237 5.86 -3.16 -6.16
CA ASP A 237 4.75 -3.10 -5.20
C ASP A 237 4.40 -1.64 -4.83
N TYR A 238 3.21 -1.41 -4.27
CA TYR A 238 2.86 -0.20 -3.54
C TYR A 238 2.97 -0.44 -2.03
N PHE A 239 3.91 0.24 -1.39
CA PHE A 239 4.24 0.05 0.02
C PHE A 239 4.20 1.38 0.79
N PRO A 240 3.81 1.35 2.08
CA PRO A 240 3.89 2.52 2.93
C PRO A 240 5.36 2.78 3.33
N PRO A 241 5.69 3.98 3.86
CA PRO A 241 6.98 4.16 4.51
C PRO A 241 7.12 3.18 5.70
N ASN A 242 8.28 2.54 5.82
CA ASN A 242 8.60 1.71 6.98
C ASN A 242 8.82 2.60 8.21
N ILE A 243 7.81 2.69 9.07
CA ILE A 243 7.89 3.41 10.35
C ILE A 243 8.02 2.40 11.49
N ALA A 244 9.18 2.39 12.15
CA ALA A 244 9.45 1.49 13.26
C ALA A 244 8.50 1.75 14.45
N PRO A 245 7.90 0.70 15.04
CA PRO A 245 7.03 0.86 16.19
C PRO A 245 7.79 1.43 17.41
N PRO A 246 7.08 2.03 18.38
CA PRO A 246 7.71 2.56 19.58
C PRO A 246 8.62 1.54 20.28
N GLY A 247 9.86 1.94 20.57
CA GLY A 247 10.86 1.06 21.21
C GLY A 247 11.71 0.24 20.23
N VAL A 248 11.41 0.28 18.93
CA VAL A 248 12.24 -0.32 17.88
C VAL A 248 13.09 0.76 17.20
N GLN A 249 14.36 0.45 16.95
CA GLN A 249 15.26 1.33 16.21
C GLN A 249 14.80 1.42 14.75
N GLN A 250 14.78 2.63 14.20
CA GLN A 250 14.40 2.86 12.81
C GLN A 250 15.44 2.30 11.83
N GLY A 251 15.00 1.48 10.88
CA GLY A 251 15.76 1.04 9.71
C GLY A 251 15.50 1.90 8.48
N ASP A 252 15.67 1.34 7.28
CA ASP A 252 15.37 2.02 6.02
C ASP A 252 13.88 2.35 5.91
N PHE A 253 13.55 3.54 5.38
CA PHE A 253 12.17 3.96 5.18
C PHE A 253 11.57 3.40 3.89
N PHE A 254 12.39 3.23 2.85
CA PHE A 254 12.00 2.76 1.51
C PHE A 254 13.10 1.85 0.93
N PRO A 255 12.78 0.95 -0.04
CA PRO A 255 13.77 0.07 -0.65
C PRO A 255 14.85 0.86 -1.39
N THR A 256 16.10 0.43 -1.26
CA THR A 256 17.27 1.03 -1.93
C THR A 256 17.92 0.08 -2.93
N ARG A 257 17.27 -1.05 -3.23
CA ARG A 257 17.74 -2.10 -4.15
C ARG A 257 16.57 -2.94 -4.66
N VAL A 258 16.79 -3.64 -5.77
CA VAL A 258 15.83 -4.60 -6.33
C VAL A 258 15.76 -5.88 -5.49
N GLY A 259 14.60 -6.53 -5.51
CA GLY A 259 14.34 -7.75 -4.75
C GLY A 259 14.55 -9.04 -5.54
N ALA A 260 14.27 -10.17 -4.90
CA ALA A 260 14.47 -11.49 -5.50
C ALA A 260 13.53 -11.76 -6.70
N TYR A 261 12.29 -11.28 -6.64
CA TYR A 261 11.33 -11.39 -7.74
C TYR A 261 11.80 -10.54 -8.93
N ASP A 262 12.26 -9.31 -8.70
CA ASP A 262 12.76 -8.42 -9.75
C ASP A 262 13.92 -9.08 -10.52
N ARG A 263 14.91 -9.61 -9.79
CA ARG A 263 16.04 -10.35 -10.37
C ARG A 263 15.57 -11.56 -11.18
N TRP A 264 14.60 -12.30 -10.66
CA TRP A 264 14.04 -13.47 -11.32
C TRP A 264 13.25 -13.12 -12.59
N ALA A 265 12.47 -12.04 -12.56
CA ALA A 265 11.71 -11.55 -13.70
C ALA A 265 12.62 -11.03 -14.81
N ILE A 266 13.67 -10.29 -14.47
CA ILE A 266 14.69 -9.85 -15.44
C ILE A 266 15.46 -11.03 -16.02
N GLU A 267 15.85 -12.01 -15.21
CA GLU A 267 16.48 -13.23 -15.71
C GLU A 267 15.55 -13.93 -16.71
N TYR A 268 14.26 -14.08 -16.40
CA TYR A 268 13.30 -14.69 -17.32
C TYR A 268 13.14 -13.88 -18.62
N GLY A 269 13.01 -12.56 -18.54
CA GLY A 269 12.71 -11.71 -19.68
C GLY A 269 13.91 -11.39 -20.59
N TYR A 270 15.12 -11.35 -20.04
CA TYR A 270 16.28 -10.77 -20.73
C TYR A 270 17.47 -11.70 -20.91
N ARG A 271 17.60 -12.79 -20.14
CA ARG A 271 18.81 -13.63 -20.21
C ARG A 271 19.09 -14.11 -21.63
N SER A 272 20.37 -14.15 -21.99
CA SER A 272 20.77 -14.65 -23.30
C SER A 272 20.55 -16.17 -23.39
N VAL A 273 19.87 -16.60 -24.45
CA VAL A 273 19.68 -18.01 -24.80
C VAL A 273 20.27 -18.26 -26.18
N THR A 274 20.92 -19.42 -26.36
CA THR A 274 21.50 -19.81 -27.65
C THR A 274 20.39 -19.85 -28.71
N PRO A 275 20.49 -19.09 -29.81
CA PRO A 275 19.48 -19.09 -30.85
C PRO A 275 19.32 -20.48 -31.45
N SER A 276 18.13 -21.07 -31.35
CA SER A 276 17.78 -22.36 -31.94
C SER A 276 16.69 -22.16 -32.99
N PRO A 277 16.82 -22.72 -34.21
CA PRO A 277 15.80 -22.60 -35.26
C PRO A 277 14.41 -23.08 -34.83
N LEU A 278 14.37 -24.00 -33.86
CA LEU A 278 13.15 -24.63 -33.35
C LEU A 278 12.66 -23.99 -32.04
N ARG A 279 13.39 -23.04 -31.44
CA ARG A 279 13.12 -22.38 -30.14
C ARG A 279 12.86 -23.31 -28.92
N TRP A 280 12.92 -24.62 -29.11
CA TRP A 280 12.73 -25.63 -28.06
C TRP A 280 13.69 -25.44 -26.87
N GLU A 281 14.97 -25.19 -27.15
CA GLU A 281 16.00 -25.05 -26.10
C GLU A 281 15.76 -23.78 -25.25
N GLU A 282 15.37 -22.68 -25.91
CA GLU A 282 14.96 -21.45 -25.26
C GLU A 282 13.74 -21.69 -24.36
N GLN A 283 12.68 -22.31 -24.92
CA GLN A 283 11.47 -22.63 -24.17
C GLN A 283 11.76 -23.49 -22.94
N GLN A 284 12.50 -24.59 -23.10
CA GLN A 284 12.84 -25.50 -22.00
C GLN A 284 13.61 -24.76 -20.90
N SER A 285 14.51 -23.86 -21.27
CA SER A 285 15.33 -23.18 -20.30
C SER A 285 14.60 -22.01 -19.62
N LEU A 286 13.67 -21.34 -20.30
CA LEU A 286 12.73 -20.40 -19.67
C LEU A 286 11.75 -21.12 -18.72
N GLU A 287 11.28 -22.31 -19.08
CA GLU A 287 10.45 -23.15 -18.21
C GLU A 287 11.18 -23.51 -16.90
N GLN A 288 12.49 -23.77 -16.96
CA GLN A 288 13.32 -24.01 -15.76
C GLN A 288 13.46 -22.76 -14.88
N VAL A 289 13.56 -21.58 -15.48
CA VAL A 289 13.58 -20.31 -14.73
C VAL A 289 12.23 -20.11 -14.05
N ALA A 290 11.14 -20.21 -14.81
CA ALA A 290 9.78 -20.04 -14.33
C ALA A 290 9.42 -21.04 -13.22
N ALA A 291 9.94 -22.26 -13.30
CA ALA A 291 9.76 -23.33 -12.33
C ALA A 291 10.18 -22.95 -10.90
N ARG A 292 11.17 -22.05 -10.75
CA ARG A 292 11.70 -21.67 -9.43
C ARG A 292 10.66 -21.03 -8.52
N SER A 293 9.65 -20.35 -9.07
CA SER A 293 8.57 -19.76 -8.27
C SER A 293 7.78 -20.80 -7.47
N SER A 294 7.87 -22.07 -7.85
CA SER A 294 7.17 -23.15 -7.19
C SER A 294 8.03 -23.98 -6.25
N LEU A 295 9.29 -23.58 -6.02
CA LEU A 295 10.19 -24.22 -5.07
C LEU A 295 9.86 -23.77 -3.64
N PRO A 296 9.64 -24.71 -2.68
CA PRO A 296 9.29 -24.35 -1.31
C PRO A 296 10.30 -23.42 -0.63
N GLU A 297 11.58 -23.57 -0.93
CA GLU A 297 12.66 -22.74 -0.39
C GLU A 297 12.60 -21.27 -0.83
N MET A 298 11.87 -20.95 -1.91
CA MET A 298 11.69 -19.57 -2.33
C MET A 298 10.67 -18.82 -1.45
N GLY A 299 9.80 -19.52 -0.73
CA GLY A 299 8.79 -18.89 0.12
C GLY A 299 8.03 -17.77 -0.61
N TYR A 300 8.07 -16.55 -0.06
CA TYR A 300 7.48 -15.36 -0.67
C TYR A 300 8.41 -14.59 -1.62
N ALA A 301 9.68 -14.99 -1.75
CA ALA A 301 10.68 -14.26 -2.51
C ALA A 301 10.35 -14.15 -4.01
N LEU A 302 9.54 -15.07 -4.55
CA LEU A 302 9.04 -15.06 -5.93
C LEU A 302 7.51 -14.99 -6.01
N ALA A 303 6.85 -14.55 -4.94
CA ALA A 303 5.39 -14.36 -4.96
C ALA A 303 4.99 -13.28 -5.97
N TYR A 304 3.80 -13.43 -6.55
CA TYR A 304 3.31 -12.52 -7.59
C TYR A 304 1.81 -12.27 -7.48
N ALA A 305 1.42 -11.00 -7.41
CA ALA A 305 0.04 -10.54 -7.48
C ALA A 305 -0.09 -9.31 -8.40
N THR A 306 -1.05 -9.32 -9.33
CA THR A 306 -1.24 -8.23 -10.30
C THR A 306 -2.28 -7.22 -9.85
N ASP A 307 -2.42 -6.12 -10.60
CA ASP A 307 -3.46 -5.10 -10.43
C ASP A 307 -4.86 -5.71 -10.24
N GLU A 308 -5.18 -6.72 -11.05
CA GLU A 308 -6.49 -7.36 -11.01
C GLU A 308 -6.74 -8.17 -9.73
N ASP A 309 -5.68 -8.59 -9.02
CA ASP A 309 -5.79 -9.40 -7.81
C ASP A 309 -6.20 -8.56 -6.59
N ILE A 310 -5.87 -7.26 -6.58
CA ILE A 310 -6.14 -6.38 -5.43
C ILE A 310 -7.53 -5.72 -5.48
N VAL A 311 -8.25 -5.79 -6.60
CA VAL A 311 -9.55 -5.10 -6.80
C VAL A 311 -10.63 -5.54 -5.81
N ASN A 312 -10.68 -6.84 -5.47
CA ASN A 312 -11.70 -7.40 -4.58
C ASN A 312 -11.20 -7.63 -3.14
N GLU A 313 -9.92 -7.34 -2.87
CA GLU A 313 -9.25 -7.44 -1.56
C GLU A 313 -9.58 -8.74 -0.80
N ILE A 314 -9.62 -9.88 -1.51
CA ILE A 314 -9.94 -11.18 -0.91
C ILE A 314 -8.73 -11.85 -0.27
N ASP A 315 -7.54 -11.57 -0.80
CA ASP A 315 -6.28 -12.13 -0.34
C ASP A 315 -5.56 -11.08 0.51
N PRO A 316 -5.44 -11.28 1.83
CA PRO A 316 -4.73 -10.34 2.69
C PRO A 316 -3.22 -10.26 2.39
N GLU A 317 -2.68 -11.16 1.57
CA GLU A 317 -1.26 -11.18 1.16
C GLU A 317 -1.07 -10.67 -0.28
N ALA A 318 -2.13 -10.20 -0.94
CA ALA A 318 -2.05 -9.41 -2.17
C ALA A 318 -2.73 -8.08 -1.92
N SER A 319 -1.98 -7.11 -1.38
CA SER A 319 -2.51 -5.82 -0.95
C SER A 319 -1.56 -4.71 -1.31
N ALA A 320 -2.10 -3.58 -1.74
CA ALA A 320 -1.36 -2.33 -1.69
C ALA A 320 -1.23 -1.88 -0.22
N TRP A 321 -0.17 -1.13 0.07
CA TRP A 321 0.06 -0.43 1.33
C TRP A 321 0.31 -1.32 2.55
N ASP A 322 0.84 -2.53 2.35
CA ASP A 322 1.43 -3.36 3.40
C ASP A 322 2.96 -3.49 3.24
N LEU A 323 3.63 -4.02 4.27
CA LEU A 323 5.08 -4.17 4.28
C LEU A 323 5.54 -5.28 5.24
N SER A 324 5.12 -6.52 4.98
CA SER A 324 5.58 -7.69 5.75
C SER A 324 5.00 -9.00 5.21
N ASN A 325 5.66 -10.12 5.47
CA ASN A 325 5.10 -11.47 5.31
C ASN A 325 3.98 -11.84 6.31
N ASP A 326 3.71 -10.99 7.29
CA ASP A 326 2.55 -11.05 8.18
C ASP A 326 1.81 -9.69 8.20
N PRO A 327 1.00 -9.39 7.17
CA PRO A 327 0.26 -8.13 7.07
C PRO A 327 -0.63 -7.83 8.28
N LEU A 328 -1.19 -8.87 8.92
CA LEU A 328 -1.96 -8.75 10.16
C LEU A 328 -1.12 -8.19 11.32
N ALA A 329 0.11 -8.69 11.49
CA ALA A 329 1.04 -8.19 12.51
C ALA A 329 1.54 -6.79 12.17
N PHE A 330 1.86 -6.53 10.90
CA PHE A 330 2.29 -5.21 10.44
C PHE A 330 1.20 -4.15 10.64
N ALA A 331 -0.05 -4.44 10.30
CA ALA A 331 -1.18 -3.53 10.54
C ALA A 331 -1.34 -3.19 12.03
N GLN A 332 -1.12 -4.16 12.93
CA GLN A 332 -1.12 -3.90 14.38
C GLN A 332 -0.01 -2.92 14.79
N TRP A 333 1.21 -3.05 14.25
CA TRP A 333 2.29 -2.10 14.49
C TRP A 333 1.95 -0.70 13.96
N GLN A 334 1.29 -0.62 12.81
CA GLN A 334 0.84 0.67 12.28
C GLN A 334 -0.25 1.31 13.16
N LEU A 335 -1.12 0.51 13.77
CA LEU A 335 -2.06 1.01 14.79
C LEU A 335 -1.33 1.46 16.08
N ASP A 336 -0.21 0.83 16.44
CA ASP A 336 0.63 1.29 17.56
C ASP A 336 1.32 2.62 17.25
N ASN A 337 1.79 2.80 16.01
CA ASN A 337 2.31 4.07 15.51
C ASN A 337 1.23 5.16 15.57
N ALA A 338 0.02 4.85 15.07
CA ALA A 338 -1.12 5.76 15.11
C ALA A 338 -1.42 6.21 16.55
N GLN A 339 -1.46 5.26 17.49
CA GLN A 339 -1.70 5.53 18.90
C GLN A 339 -0.58 6.38 19.54
N SER A 340 0.67 6.13 19.18
CA SER A 340 1.82 6.92 19.66
C SER A 340 1.74 8.38 19.22
N VAL A 341 1.47 8.60 17.92
CA VAL A 341 1.23 9.93 17.37
C VAL A 341 0.01 10.58 18.04
N TRP A 342 -1.06 9.82 18.26
CA TRP A 342 -2.28 10.29 18.92
C TRP A 342 -2.02 10.82 20.34
N GLN A 343 -1.31 10.03 21.16
CA GLN A 343 -0.93 10.44 22.53
C GLN A 343 -0.08 11.71 22.54
N ARG A 344 0.71 11.92 21.50
CA ARG A 344 1.52 13.12 21.35
C ARG A 344 0.66 14.34 20.97
N LEU A 345 -0.27 14.18 20.03
CA LEU A 345 -1.22 15.24 19.66
C LEU A 345 -2.10 15.68 20.85
N ASN A 346 -2.45 14.76 21.76
CA ASN A 346 -3.15 15.08 23.01
C ASN A 346 -2.38 16.04 23.94
N ARG A 347 -1.05 16.16 23.78
CA ARG A 347 -0.15 17.00 24.61
C ARG A 347 0.39 18.21 23.87
N LEU A 348 0.55 18.12 22.56
CA LEU A 348 1.10 19.19 21.74
C LEU A 348 0.01 20.18 21.34
N SER A 349 0.27 21.47 21.60
CA SER A 349 -0.47 22.55 20.95
C SER A 349 0.12 22.87 19.57
N VAL A 350 -0.57 23.73 18.85
CA VAL A 350 -0.20 24.26 17.54
C VAL A 350 1.16 24.98 17.58
N ASN A 351 1.94 24.91 16.50
CA ASN A 351 3.23 25.60 16.44
C ASN A 351 3.06 27.12 16.36
N ARG A 352 4.13 27.85 16.69
CA ARG A 352 4.17 29.30 16.47
C ARG A 352 3.94 29.61 14.98
N GLY A 353 2.91 30.39 14.68
CA GLY A 353 2.55 30.78 13.31
C GLY A 353 1.52 29.89 12.63
N GLU A 354 1.17 28.75 13.21
CA GLU A 354 0.06 27.91 12.74
C GLU A 354 -1.25 28.27 13.47
N GLY A 355 -2.38 28.05 12.79
CA GLY A 355 -3.72 28.11 13.40
C GLY A 355 -4.21 26.73 13.85
N TYR A 356 -5.19 26.69 14.75
CA TYR A 356 -5.77 25.44 15.27
C TYR A 356 -6.39 24.51 14.22
N GLY A 357 -6.80 25.02 13.06
CA GLY A 357 -7.24 24.18 11.93
C GLY A 357 -6.15 23.22 11.42
N SER A 358 -4.87 23.54 11.65
CA SER A 358 -3.75 22.64 11.37
C SER A 358 -3.73 21.44 12.31
N LEU A 359 -4.07 21.62 13.59
CA LEU A 359 -4.20 20.51 14.53
C LEU A 359 -5.37 19.60 14.15
N ARG A 360 -6.51 20.17 13.75
CA ARG A 360 -7.67 19.42 13.23
C ARG A 360 -7.29 18.47 12.10
N ARG A 361 -6.62 18.97 11.06
CA ARG A 361 -6.22 18.15 9.91
C ARG A 361 -5.23 17.03 10.28
N ARG A 362 -4.33 17.25 11.25
CA ARG A 362 -3.44 16.18 11.77
C ARG A 362 -4.24 15.07 12.47
N VAL A 363 -5.24 15.46 13.26
CA VAL A 363 -6.17 14.52 13.90
C VAL A 363 -6.95 13.73 12.84
N ASP A 364 -7.45 14.39 11.79
CA ASP A 364 -8.12 13.74 10.65
C ASP A 364 -7.19 12.74 9.93
N LEU A 365 -5.92 13.10 9.71
CA LEU A 365 -4.91 12.20 9.10
C LEU A 365 -4.71 10.92 9.94
N VAL A 366 -4.64 11.03 11.26
CA VAL A 366 -4.49 9.83 12.09
C VAL A 366 -5.74 8.96 12.03
N PHE A 367 -6.95 9.54 11.97
CA PHE A 367 -8.19 8.77 11.73
C PHE A 367 -8.16 8.04 10.38
N ASN A 368 -7.68 8.68 9.31
CA ASN A 368 -7.50 8.02 8.00
C ASN A 368 -6.49 6.86 8.10
N TYR A 369 -5.43 7.03 8.89
CA TYR A 369 -4.44 5.98 9.10
C TYR A 369 -5.01 4.78 9.88
N PHE A 370 -5.81 5.03 10.92
CA PHE A 370 -6.60 3.99 11.59
C PHE A 370 -7.48 3.26 10.57
N ARG A 371 -8.24 4.02 9.78
CA ARG A 371 -9.16 3.51 8.76
C ARG A 371 -8.47 2.57 7.76
N SER A 372 -7.33 2.99 7.22
CA SER A 372 -6.54 2.19 6.26
C SER A 372 -6.08 0.86 6.87
N ASN A 373 -5.52 0.89 8.08
CA ASN A 373 -5.02 -0.32 8.73
C ASN A 373 -6.15 -1.23 9.23
N THR A 374 -7.29 -0.65 9.63
CA THR A 374 -8.52 -1.41 9.92
C THR A 374 -9.00 -2.17 8.69
N ALA A 375 -8.90 -1.58 7.49
CA ALA A 375 -9.29 -2.24 6.26
C ALA A 375 -8.49 -3.54 6.05
N THR A 376 -7.16 -3.50 6.22
CA THR A 376 -6.28 -4.69 6.20
C THR A 376 -6.67 -5.74 7.23
N LEU A 377 -7.01 -5.34 8.46
CA LEU A 377 -7.46 -6.32 9.47
C LEU A 377 -8.73 -7.06 9.03
N THR A 378 -9.67 -6.33 8.41
CA THR A 378 -10.92 -6.97 7.99
C THR A 378 -10.69 -8.01 6.90
N THR A 379 -9.76 -7.85 5.94
CA THR A 379 -9.57 -8.80 4.80
C THR A 379 -9.29 -10.23 5.25
N TYR A 380 -8.71 -10.44 6.42
CA TYR A 380 -8.49 -11.77 7.01
C TYR A 380 -9.79 -12.53 7.31
N VAL A 381 -10.89 -11.85 7.66
CA VAL A 381 -12.17 -12.50 8.02
C VAL A 381 -12.92 -12.94 6.76
N GLY A 382 -13.02 -14.25 6.52
CA GLY A 382 -13.55 -14.77 5.27
C GLY A 382 -12.66 -14.49 4.05
N GLY A 383 -11.38 -14.17 4.28
CA GLY A 383 -10.37 -14.01 3.24
C GLY A 383 -9.88 -15.36 2.69
N GLN A 384 -9.24 -15.32 1.51
CA GLN A 384 -8.64 -16.47 0.86
C GLN A 384 -7.34 -16.06 0.18
N ARG A 385 -6.27 -16.83 0.41
CA ARG A 385 -5.02 -16.72 -0.35
C ARG A 385 -5.23 -17.18 -1.77
N PHE A 386 -4.76 -16.40 -2.73
CA PHE A 386 -4.67 -16.78 -4.13
C PHE A 386 -3.22 -17.16 -4.46
N ARG A 387 -3.05 -18.29 -5.15
CA ARG A 387 -1.75 -18.82 -5.56
C ARG A 387 -1.78 -19.21 -7.03
N ARG A 388 -0.77 -18.74 -7.77
CA ARG A 388 -0.54 -19.12 -9.17
C ARG A 388 0.17 -20.48 -9.22
N LEU A 389 -0.62 -21.55 -9.21
CA LEU A 389 -0.11 -22.92 -9.27
C LEU A 389 -0.10 -23.45 -10.70
N ASN A 390 0.97 -24.13 -11.11
CA ASN A 390 1.00 -24.90 -12.36
C ASN A 390 0.36 -26.30 -12.13
N PRO A 391 -0.79 -26.63 -12.77
CA PRO A 391 -1.50 -27.89 -12.54
C PRO A 391 -0.85 -29.11 -13.20
N TRP A 392 0.11 -28.92 -14.11
CA TRP A 392 0.73 -30.00 -14.89
C TRP A 392 2.08 -30.47 -14.33
N GLY A 393 2.45 -29.97 -13.15
CA GLY A 393 3.77 -30.18 -12.57
C GLY A 393 4.80 -29.22 -13.14
N THR A 394 6.00 -29.26 -12.59
CA THR A 394 7.06 -28.30 -12.89
C THR A 394 8.36 -29.07 -13.06
N ILE A 395 9.13 -28.77 -14.11
CA ILE A 395 10.43 -29.41 -14.33
C ILE A 395 11.30 -29.20 -13.08
N GLY A 396 11.84 -30.29 -12.52
CA GLY A 396 12.67 -30.25 -11.30
C GLY A 396 11.90 -30.32 -9.98
N VAL A 397 10.56 -30.24 -9.99
CA VAL A 397 9.72 -30.40 -8.80
C VAL A 397 8.89 -31.69 -8.94
N GLY A 398 9.17 -32.69 -8.11
CA GLY A 398 8.42 -33.94 -8.14
C GLY A 398 6.94 -33.72 -7.75
N LEU A 399 6.01 -34.42 -8.40
CA LEU A 399 4.57 -34.37 -8.05
C LEU A 399 4.30 -34.69 -6.56
N SER A 400 5.20 -35.42 -5.92
CA SER A 400 5.17 -35.75 -4.49
C SER A 400 5.60 -34.63 -3.54
N GLN A 401 6.17 -33.53 -4.05
CA GLN A 401 6.63 -32.38 -3.25
C GLN A 401 5.56 -31.30 -3.07
N ARG A 402 4.35 -31.47 -3.64
CA ARG A 402 3.20 -30.57 -3.46
C ARG A 402 1.94 -31.30 -3.00
N PRO A 403 1.88 -31.82 -1.77
CA PRO A 403 0.64 -32.41 -1.30
C PRO A 403 -0.41 -31.29 -1.07
N ASN A 404 -1.56 -31.40 -1.75
CA ASN A 404 -2.81 -30.69 -1.47
C ASN A 404 -2.85 -29.14 -1.55
N GLN A 405 -1.93 -28.48 -2.25
CA GLN A 405 -2.07 -27.03 -2.52
C GLN A 405 -3.18 -26.75 -3.54
N THR A 406 -4.04 -25.78 -3.24
CA THR A 406 -5.11 -25.32 -4.14
C THR A 406 -4.88 -23.87 -4.54
N PRO A 407 -5.31 -23.42 -5.74
CA PRO A 407 -5.13 -22.02 -6.12
C PRO A 407 -5.81 -21.02 -5.19
N LEU A 408 -6.86 -21.46 -4.49
CA LEU A 408 -7.53 -20.70 -3.44
C LEU A 408 -7.41 -21.46 -2.13
N GLU A 409 -6.81 -20.82 -1.13
CA GLU A 409 -6.63 -21.40 0.21
C GLU A 409 -7.32 -20.50 1.24
N PRO A 410 -8.34 -20.97 1.97
CA PRO A 410 -8.92 -20.19 3.04
C PRO A 410 -7.88 -19.76 4.09
N ILE A 411 -8.03 -18.55 4.62
CA ILE A 411 -7.20 -18.11 5.75
C ILE A 411 -7.45 -19.04 6.95
N PRO A 412 -6.41 -19.52 7.66
CA PRO A 412 -6.59 -20.39 8.82
C PRO A 412 -7.51 -19.78 9.88
N ALA A 413 -8.41 -20.57 10.46
CA ALA A 413 -9.41 -20.10 11.44
C ALA A 413 -8.78 -19.31 12.59
N ALA A 414 -7.62 -19.76 13.09
CA ALA A 414 -6.86 -19.06 14.13
C ALA A 414 -6.45 -17.62 13.73
N LYS A 415 -6.00 -17.40 12.49
CA LYS A 415 -5.65 -16.07 11.98
C LYS A 415 -6.89 -15.19 11.79
N GLN A 416 -8.01 -15.76 11.34
CA GLN A 416 -9.27 -15.01 11.24
C GLN A 416 -9.79 -14.58 12.62
N ARG A 417 -9.74 -15.46 13.62
CA ARG A 417 -10.11 -15.14 15.01
C ARG A 417 -9.16 -14.13 15.64
N GLN A 418 -7.86 -14.22 15.34
CA GLN A 418 -6.89 -13.19 15.74
C GLN A 418 -7.27 -11.82 15.17
N ALA A 419 -7.64 -11.74 13.89
CA ALA A 419 -8.07 -10.48 13.27
C ALA A 419 -9.33 -9.91 13.96
N LEU A 420 -10.33 -10.74 14.25
CA LEU A 420 -11.52 -10.34 15.02
C LEU A 420 -11.15 -9.83 16.42
N GLN A 421 -10.24 -10.52 17.12
CA GLN A 421 -9.76 -10.11 18.43
C GLN A 421 -9.09 -8.73 18.39
N VAL A 422 -8.22 -8.50 17.40
CA VAL A 422 -7.55 -7.21 17.23
C VAL A 422 -8.56 -6.10 16.91
N LEU A 423 -9.52 -6.35 16.03
CA LEU A 423 -10.61 -5.40 15.72
C LEU A 423 -11.40 -5.05 16.99
N ASN A 424 -11.75 -6.05 17.79
CA ASN A 424 -12.45 -5.82 19.06
C ASN A 424 -11.61 -4.98 20.03
N GLN A 425 -10.33 -5.28 20.18
CA GLN A 425 -9.45 -4.58 21.12
C GLN A 425 -9.06 -3.15 20.67
N ARG A 426 -8.89 -2.94 19.37
CA ARG A 426 -8.28 -1.71 18.83
C ARG A 426 -9.26 -0.77 18.18
N ILE A 427 -10.44 -1.25 17.78
CA ILE A 427 -11.43 -0.48 17.03
C ILE A 427 -12.76 -0.42 17.78
N PHE A 428 -13.30 -1.55 18.26
CA PHE A 428 -14.62 -1.59 18.90
C PHE A 428 -14.60 -1.37 20.41
N ALA A 429 -13.46 -1.58 21.09
CA ALA A 429 -13.38 -1.43 22.53
C ALA A 429 -13.81 -0.01 22.98
N PRO A 430 -14.49 0.13 24.13
CA PRO A 430 -14.97 1.42 24.63
C PRO A 430 -13.83 2.41 24.90
N ASP A 431 -12.62 1.90 25.14
CA ASP A 431 -11.42 2.66 25.42
C ASP A 431 -10.43 2.69 24.24
N ALA A 432 -10.82 2.19 23.06
CA ALA A 432 -10.01 2.19 21.83
C ALA A 432 -9.60 3.60 21.40
N PHE A 433 -10.49 4.58 21.59
CA PHE A 433 -10.27 5.97 21.22
C PHE A 433 -10.43 6.91 22.42
N GLN A 434 -9.31 7.47 22.89
CA GLN A 434 -9.28 8.36 24.05
C GLN A 434 -8.77 9.76 23.69
N PHE A 435 -9.48 10.78 24.17
CA PHE A 435 -9.24 12.18 23.80
C PHE A 435 -9.16 13.06 25.04
N SER A 436 -8.23 14.01 25.07
CA SER A 436 -8.24 15.04 26.11
C SER A 436 -9.31 16.10 25.78
N PRO A 437 -10.05 16.62 26.78
CA PRO A 437 -10.94 17.76 26.56
C PRO A 437 -10.21 18.96 25.96
N GLN A 438 -8.94 19.14 26.31
CA GLN A 438 -8.09 20.18 25.73
C GLN A 438 -7.92 20.00 24.23
N LEU A 439 -7.59 18.79 23.75
CA LEU A 439 -7.43 18.51 22.33
C LEU A 439 -8.73 18.83 21.58
N LEU A 440 -9.87 18.29 22.02
CA LEU A 440 -11.15 18.47 21.33
C LEU A 440 -11.56 19.95 21.19
N ASN A 441 -11.27 20.77 22.20
CA ASN A 441 -11.53 22.21 22.16
C ASN A 441 -10.50 23.02 21.34
N GLN A 442 -9.51 22.35 20.75
CA GLN A 442 -8.48 22.93 19.89
C GLN A 442 -8.61 22.50 18.41
N LEU A 443 -9.78 21.95 18.00
CA LEU A 443 -10.03 21.45 16.63
C LEU A 443 -11.09 22.25 15.82
N PRO A 444 -11.08 23.60 15.82
CA PRO A 444 -11.94 24.35 14.92
C PRO A 444 -11.54 24.08 13.45
N PRO A 445 -12.50 24.17 12.50
CA PRO A 445 -12.18 24.07 11.08
C PRO A 445 -11.32 25.24 10.63
N ASP A 446 -10.52 25.02 9.57
CA ASP A 446 -9.79 26.11 8.95
C ASP A 446 -10.71 26.90 8.01
N ARG A 447 -10.73 28.22 8.17
CA ARG A 447 -11.48 29.15 7.30
C ARG A 447 -10.55 29.90 6.36
N TRP A 448 -9.23 29.78 6.54
CA TRP A 448 -8.26 30.36 5.64
C TRP A 448 -8.21 29.53 4.36
N ARG A 449 -8.60 30.15 3.24
CA ARG A 449 -8.44 29.58 1.90
C ARG A 449 -7.20 30.18 1.25
N HIS A 450 -6.25 29.33 0.87
CA HIS A 450 -5.11 29.70 0.03
C HIS A 450 -4.73 28.56 -0.91
N TRP A 451 -3.74 28.79 -1.76
CA TRP A 451 -3.14 27.82 -2.69
C TRP A 451 -2.58 26.54 -2.05
N GLY A 452 -2.53 26.50 -0.71
CA GLY A 452 -2.01 25.42 0.14
C GLY A 452 -3.02 24.85 1.15
N ALA A 453 -4.24 25.41 1.20
CA ALA A 453 -5.29 24.98 2.12
C ALA A 453 -6.67 25.40 1.59
N SER A 454 -7.58 24.45 1.49
CA SER A 454 -9.00 24.72 1.27
C SER A 454 -9.69 25.09 2.57
N SER A 455 -10.60 26.07 2.52
CA SER A 455 -11.54 26.30 3.60
C SER A 455 -12.35 25.04 3.88
N THR A 456 -12.31 24.53 5.10
CA THR A 456 -13.11 23.37 5.49
C THR A 456 -14.55 23.84 5.70
N SER A 457 -15.45 23.46 4.81
CA SER A 457 -16.90 23.63 4.99
C SER A 457 -17.41 22.59 6.00
N ALA A 458 -16.96 22.72 7.25
CA ALA A 458 -17.34 21.86 8.36
C ALA A 458 -18.02 22.69 9.46
N SER A 459 -18.70 21.97 10.36
CA SER A 459 -19.20 22.59 11.59
C SER A 459 -18.06 23.23 12.39
N LEU A 460 -18.38 24.24 13.20
CA LEU A 460 -17.40 24.92 14.04
C LEU A 460 -16.86 24.02 15.15
N ASP A 461 -17.68 23.10 15.63
CA ASP A 461 -17.27 22.01 16.51
C ASP A 461 -16.62 20.86 15.74
N TYR A 462 -15.86 20.04 16.46
CA TYR A 462 -15.27 18.83 15.92
C TYR A 462 -16.17 17.63 16.25
N PRO A 463 -16.76 16.96 15.24
CA PRO A 463 -17.72 15.89 15.46
C PRO A 463 -16.99 14.59 15.82
N ILE A 464 -16.41 14.54 17.02
CA ILE A 464 -15.53 13.43 17.43
C ILE A 464 -16.23 12.08 17.39
N TYR A 465 -17.51 12.03 17.77
CA TYR A 465 -18.31 10.82 17.72
C TYR A 465 -18.46 10.30 16.29
N GLU A 466 -18.75 11.17 15.33
CA GLU A 466 -18.87 10.78 13.92
C GLU A 466 -17.53 10.31 13.33
N ARG A 467 -16.41 10.86 13.80
CA ARG A 467 -15.07 10.42 13.38
C ARG A 467 -14.75 9.01 13.84
N VAL A 468 -15.06 8.69 15.10
CA VAL A 468 -14.94 7.34 15.65
C VAL A 468 -15.91 6.38 14.96
N LEU A 469 -17.17 6.79 14.81
CA LEU A 469 -18.21 6.02 14.14
C LEU A 469 -17.85 5.75 12.67
N SER A 470 -17.14 6.65 12.00
CA SER A 470 -16.67 6.40 10.63
C SER A 470 -15.70 5.23 10.54
N VAL A 471 -14.78 5.07 11.50
CA VAL A 471 -13.81 3.95 11.52
C VAL A 471 -14.52 2.65 11.90
N GLN A 472 -15.29 2.68 13.00
CA GLN A 472 -16.03 1.52 13.50
C GLN A 472 -17.11 1.05 12.52
N GLY A 473 -17.84 2.00 11.95
CA GLY A 473 -18.89 1.76 10.95
C GLY A 473 -18.35 1.17 9.66
N GLN A 474 -17.16 1.59 9.22
CA GLN A 474 -16.51 0.93 8.08
C GLN A 474 -16.16 -0.52 8.43
N ALA A 475 -15.45 -0.76 9.54
CA ALA A 475 -15.09 -2.11 9.97
C ALA A 475 -16.31 -3.03 10.05
N LEU A 476 -17.40 -2.54 10.65
CA LEU A 476 -18.66 -3.27 10.75
C LEU A 476 -19.28 -3.53 9.37
N SER A 477 -19.33 -2.51 8.51
CA SER A 477 -19.83 -2.66 7.13
C SER A 477 -19.06 -3.72 6.36
N ASP A 478 -17.76 -3.84 6.59
CA ASP A 478 -16.93 -4.83 5.89
C ASP A 478 -17.19 -6.23 6.40
N LEU A 479 -17.17 -6.40 7.72
CA LEU A 479 -17.36 -7.69 8.38
C LEU A 479 -18.74 -8.27 8.06
N LEU A 480 -19.76 -7.40 7.97
CA LEU A 480 -21.15 -7.77 7.69
C LEU A 480 -21.50 -7.71 6.19
N PHE A 481 -20.53 -7.43 5.33
CA PHE A 481 -20.78 -7.37 3.90
C PHE A 481 -21.22 -8.72 3.34
N ALA A 482 -22.25 -8.75 2.50
CA ALA A 482 -22.89 -10.00 2.07
C ALA A 482 -21.91 -10.97 1.39
N ASP A 483 -21.01 -10.48 0.54
CA ASP A 483 -20.01 -11.33 -0.14
C ASP A 483 -19.01 -11.93 0.86
N ARG A 484 -18.66 -11.19 1.92
CA ARG A 484 -17.79 -11.70 2.97
C ARG A 484 -18.50 -12.77 3.79
N LEU A 485 -19.74 -12.52 4.21
CA LEU A 485 -20.53 -13.51 4.94
C LEU A 485 -20.77 -14.77 4.10
N ALA A 486 -20.98 -14.63 2.79
CA ALA A 486 -21.06 -15.76 1.87
C ALA A 486 -19.75 -16.56 1.86
N ARG A 487 -18.58 -15.89 1.82
CA ARG A 487 -17.28 -16.58 1.92
C ARG A 487 -17.09 -17.28 3.26
N VAL A 488 -17.49 -16.66 4.38
CA VAL A 488 -17.44 -17.26 5.72
C VAL A 488 -18.32 -18.52 5.78
N ARG A 489 -19.56 -18.46 5.29
CA ARG A 489 -20.45 -19.64 5.16
C ARG A 489 -19.79 -20.72 4.30
N ASP A 490 -19.18 -20.34 3.19
CA ASP A 490 -18.58 -21.31 2.26
C ASP A 490 -17.34 -22.01 2.85
N LEU A 491 -16.76 -21.51 3.95
CA LEU A 491 -15.66 -22.19 4.66
C LEU A 491 -16.05 -23.59 5.13
N GLU A 492 -17.30 -23.77 5.55
CA GLU A 492 -17.85 -25.06 5.99
C GLU A 492 -17.83 -26.12 4.87
N PHE A 493 -17.83 -25.68 3.60
CA PHE A 493 -17.74 -26.56 2.44
C PHE A 493 -16.33 -26.64 1.83
N LYS A 494 -15.51 -25.60 2.02
CA LYS A 494 -14.18 -25.47 1.41
C LYS A 494 -13.05 -26.02 2.30
N SER A 495 -13.31 -26.27 3.58
CA SER A 495 -12.33 -26.78 4.53
C SER A 495 -12.55 -28.27 4.83
N ASN A 496 -11.45 -29.02 4.93
CA ASN A 496 -11.47 -30.40 5.45
C ASN A 496 -11.33 -30.45 6.98
N SER A 497 -11.27 -29.30 7.65
CA SER A 497 -11.20 -29.16 9.11
C SER A 497 -12.58 -28.82 9.67
N GLU A 498 -12.93 -29.42 10.80
CA GLU A 498 -14.09 -28.99 11.61
C GLU A 498 -13.86 -27.62 12.26
N ASP A 499 -12.59 -27.21 12.43
CA ASP A 499 -12.23 -25.88 12.93
C ASP A 499 -12.21 -24.86 11.78
N VAL A 500 -13.39 -24.26 11.54
CA VAL A 500 -13.59 -23.13 10.62
C VAL A 500 -14.27 -21.99 11.36
N LEU A 501 -14.04 -20.76 10.91
CA LEU A 501 -14.78 -19.60 11.40
C LEU A 501 -16.22 -19.64 10.83
N THR A 502 -17.22 -19.55 11.69
CA THR A 502 -18.63 -19.50 11.29
C THR A 502 -19.20 -18.08 11.28
N ILE A 503 -20.31 -17.86 10.57
CA ILE A 503 -21.06 -16.58 10.64
C ILE A 503 -21.49 -16.29 12.07
N ALA A 504 -21.93 -17.32 12.81
CA ALA A 504 -22.33 -17.18 14.20
C ALA A 504 -21.19 -16.66 15.08
N GLU A 505 -19.96 -17.20 14.91
CA GLU A 505 -18.77 -16.69 15.61
C GLU A 505 -18.45 -15.25 15.23
N VAL A 506 -18.56 -14.86 13.96
CA VAL A 506 -18.34 -13.46 13.54
C VAL A 506 -19.33 -12.53 14.25
N PHE A 507 -20.62 -12.86 14.22
CA PHE A 507 -21.66 -12.03 14.85
C PHE A 507 -21.50 -11.97 16.36
N GLU A 508 -21.23 -13.10 17.02
CA GLU A 508 -21.02 -13.15 18.47
C GLU A 508 -19.77 -12.36 18.85
N SER A 509 -18.66 -12.52 18.12
CA SER A 509 -17.41 -11.81 18.40
C SER A 509 -17.58 -10.29 18.27
N VAL A 510 -18.24 -9.83 17.21
CA VAL A 510 -18.51 -8.40 17.01
C VAL A 510 -19.49 -7.87 18.05
N TYR A 511 -20.54 -8.62 18.39
CA TYR A 511 -21.49 -8.25 19.43
C TYR A 511 -20.80 -8.11 20.80
N GLN A 512 -19.99 -9.09 21.20
CA GLN A 512 -19.24 -9.04 22.45
C GLN A 512 -18.21 -7.92 22.47
N GLY A 513 -17.56 -7.62 21.34
CA GLY A 513 -16.62 -6.52 21.23
C GLY A 513 -17.29 -5.16 21.41
N ILE A 514 -18.37 -4.91 20.67
CA ILE A 514 -19.11 -3.63 20.70
C ILE A 514 -19.80 -3.41 22.05
N TRP A 515 -20.38 -4.46 22.64
CA TRP A 515 -21.15 -4.36 23.88
C TRP A 515 -20.39 -4.85 25.11
N SER A 516 -19.05 -4.81 25.05
CA SER A 516 -18.18 -5.35 26.10
C SER A 516 -18.44 -4.72 27.48
N GLU A 517 -18.83 -3.44 27.54
CA GLU A 517 -19.21 -2.78 28.80
C GLU A 517 -20.49 -3.35 29.43
N ILE A 518 -21.46 -3.84 28.63
CA ILE A 518 -22.73 -4.38 29.11
C ILE A 518 -22.61 -5.88 29.41
N ALA A 519 -21.83 -6.61 28.60
CA ALA A 519 -21.66 -8.06 28.73
C ALA A 519 -20.90 -8.49 30.00
N HIS A 520 -20.12 -7.59 30.60
CA HIS A 520 -19.31 -7.85 31.80
C HIS A 520 -19.88 -7.25 33.11
N GLU A 521 -21.01 -6.54 33.07
CA GLU A 521 -21.73 -6.21 34.30
C GLU A 521 -22.29 -7.48 34.93
N LYS A 522 -21.61 -7.98 35.96
CA LYS A 522 -22.26 -8.83 36.97
C LYS A 522 -23.50 -8.08 37.45
N PRO A 523 -24.67 -8.74 37.58
CA PRO A 523 -25.84 -8.08 38.13
C PRO A 523 -25.45 -7.54 39.50
N ASP A 524 -25.55 -6.22 39.66
CA ASP A 524 -25.30 -5.54 40.92
C ASP A 524 -26.03 -6.27 42.04
N ALA A 525 -25.28 -6.67 43.06
CA ALA A 525 -25.87 -7.04 44.33
C ALA A 525 -26.69 -5.82 44.78
N GLY A 526 -28.01 -6.00 44.85
CA GLY A 526 -28.97 -4.93 45.10
C GLY A 526 -28.65 -4.10 46.35
N PRO A 527 -29.29 -2.93 46.48
CA PRO A 527 -28.91 -1.91 47.45
C PRO A 527 -28.92 -2.49 48.87
N THR A 528 -27.81 -2.33 49.59
CA THR A 528 -27.82 -2.54 51.04
C THR A 528 -28.79 -1.54 51.66
N ALA A 529 -29.94 -2.04 52.07
CA ALA A 529 -30.90 -1.32 52.89
C ALA A 529 -30.43 -1.28 54.35
N GLU A 530 -30.42 -0.05 54.88
CA GLU A 530 -30.28 0.41 56.28
C GLU A 530 -28.94 0.19 57.01
#